data_AF-A0A3D0P1B9-F1
#
_entry.id   AF-A0A3D0P1B9-F1
#
_cell.length_a   1.000
_cell.length_b   1.000
_cell.length_c   1.000
_cell.angle_alpha   90.00
_cell.angle_beta   90.00
_cell.angle_gamma   90.00
#
_symmetry.space_group_name_H-M   'P 1'
#
loop_
_entity.id
_entity.type
_entity.pdbx_description
1 polymer ?
#
loop_
_entity_poly.entity_id
_entity_poly.type
_entity_poly.pdbx_seq_one_letter_code
_entity_poly.pdbx_strand_id
1 'polypeptide(L)'
;MKRAFRSVAFVLIAAMALTAIPLGLPQTSSAQVRPVYDMGASGLGQMLRRLQSAKSAMHTGAHPDDEDSGLMAYLARREAARATYLSLNRGEGGQNVIGEELFEGLGVIRSEELLQARRLDGGDQHFTRVMDYGFSKTIDEARRNWEERQVLADMVRAIRIYKPLVVIARFSGTPADGHGHHQLSGHLTPLAFRAAGDPAQFPEHMREGIEPWQPLKLYRGQGFRPEGAQPSLVLNTGIYDPLIGRSYFEIAMEGRSQHKSQEMGVLELRGRQNSGMTLLESKAAKVEKETSVFDGIDTSITGIAALTNNSEEPFRQKLAALQATAEEALRSYDAMAPEKIVPILARGYKQAEEAEWSTRKPTSKFFVRQKKAEFAEALQMAAGVVVDALADREMLNPGAATSVGVRVFANDGSPVKVVKTSVKAPAGWSAESVSEPEQPPATGFRPRNESALNASFFKLTAAANASPTQPYWL
;
A
#
# COMPACT_ATOMS: atom_id res chain seq x y z
N MET A 1 -77.87 -14.83 13.59
CA MET A 1 -76.68 -14.54 14.43
C MET A 1 -75.67 -15.67 14.28
N LYS A 2 -74.60 -15.47 13.51
CA LYS A 2 -73.30 -16.17 13.59
C LYS A 2 -72.35 -15.43 12.64
N ARG A 3 -71.47 -14.61 13.22
CA ARG A 3 -70.44 -13.83 12.52
C ARG A 3 -69.27 -14.77 12.19
N ALA A 4 -68.83 -14.79 10.94
CA ALA A 4 -67.55 -15.36 10.54
C ALA A 4 -66.65 -14.20 10.08
N PHE A 5 -65.66 -13.86 10.91
CA PHE A 5 -64.56 -12.97 10.56
C PHE A 5 -63.61 -13.73 9.63
N ARG A 6 -63.37 -13.22 8.42
CA ARG A 6 -62.23 -13.62 7.58
C ARG A 6 -61.17 -12.54 7.71
N SER A 7 -60.10 -12.85 8.43
CA SER A 7 -58.88 -12.04 8.47
C SER A 7 -58.13 -12.22 7.14
N VAL A 8 -57.98 -11.14 6.38
CA VAL A 8 -57.08 -11.08 5.23
C VAL A 8 -55.70 -10.67 5.76
N ALA A 9 -54.76 -11.60 5.76
CA ALA A 9 -53.36 -11.30 6.02
C ALA A 9 -52.75 -10.69 4.75
N PHE A 10 -52.43 -9.39 4.79
CA PHE A 10 -51.59 -8.75 3.77
C PHE A 10 -50.14 -9.19 4.01
N VAL A 11 -49.63 -10.08 3.15
CA VAL A 11 -48.19 -10.34 3.05
C VAL A 11 -47.59 -9.16 2.27
N LEU A 12 -46.97 -8.23 2.99
CA LEU A 12 -46.10 -7.22 2.43
C LEU A 12 -44.82 -7.90 1.95
N ILE A 13 -44.78 -8.29 0.67
CA ILE A 13 -43.53 -8.61 -0.01
C ILE A 13 -42.80 -7.27 -0.19
N ALA A 14 -41.85 -6.99 0.71
CA ALA A 14 -40.88 -5.94 0.50
C ALA A 14 -40.01 -6.35 -0.69
N ALA A 15 -40.38 -5.87 -1.88
CA ALA A 15 -39.51 -5.95 -3.05
C ALA A 15 -38.25 -5.12 -2.74
N MET A 16 -37.15 -5.79 -2.37
CA MET A 16 -35.82 -5.20 -2.46
C MET A 16 -35.61 -4.85 -3.93
N ALA A 17 -35.87 -3.61 -4.30
CA ALA A 17 -35.44 -3.09 -5.58
C ALA A 17 -33.91 -3.19 -5.61
N LEU A 18 -33.38 -4.18 -6.35
CA LEU A 18 -31.98 -4.22 -6.74
C LEU A 18 -31.74 -2.99 -7.62
N THR A 19 -31.40 -1.88 -6.99
CA THR A 19 -30.88 -0.71 -7.67
C THR A 19 -29.51 -1.09 -8.20
N ALA A 20 -29.38 -1.14 -9.52
CA ALA A 20 -28.07 -1.29 -10.14
C ALA A 20 -27.24 -0.05 -9.77
N ILE A 21 -26.13 -0.24 -9.04
CA ILE A 21 -25.23 0.84 -8.67
C ILE A 21 -24.07 0.84 -9.68
N PRO A 22 -24.05 1.77 -10.66
CA PRO A 22 -22.90 1.88 -11.55
C PRO A 22 -21.68 2.35 -10.76
N LEU A 23 -20.61 1.55 -10.81
CA LEU A 23 -19.34 1.82 -10.15
C LEU A 23 -18.22 1.81 -11.19
N GLY A 24 -17.50 2.92 -11.28
CA GLY A 24 -16.23 2.99 -12.02
C GLY A 24 -15.09 2.67 -11.07
N LEU A 25 -14.70 1.41 -10.97
CA LEU A 25 -13.56 0.99 -10.16
C LEU A 25 -12.30 1.05 -11.03
N PRO A 26 -11.32 1.93 -10.75
CA PRO A 26 -10.02 1.86 -11.42
C PRO A 26 -9.36 0.53 -11.04
N GLN A 27 -8.98 -0.25 -12.06
CA GLN A 27 -8.35 -1.55 -11.90
C GLN A 27 -6.89 -1.46 -12.31
N THR A 28 -6.00 -2.00 -11.48
CA THR A 28 -4.59 -2.17 -11.82
C THR A 28 -4.34 -3.66 -12.00
N SER A 29 -4.13 -4.10 -13.25
CA SER A 29 -3.56 -5.42 -13.51
C SER A 29 -2.03 -5.31 -13.39
N SER A 30 -1.40 -6.25 -12.69
CA SER A 30 0.06 -6.32 -12.54
C SER A 30 0.55 -7.66 -13.07
N ALA A 31 1.56 -7.63 -13.94
CA ALA A 31 2.15 -8.81 -14.57
C ALA A 31 3.15 -9.58 -13.68
N GLN A 32 3.30 -9.19 -12.40
CA GLN A 32 4.33 -9.74 -11.51
C GLN A 32 3.77 -10.80 -10.54
N VAL A 33 4.70 -11.47 -9.83
CA VAL A 33 4.46 -12.51 -8.80
C VAL A 33 3.21 -12.22 -7.97
N ARG A 34 2.32 -13.22 -7.88
CA ARG A 34 1.07 -13.11 -7.12
C ARG A 34 1.39 -12.87 -5.64
N PRO A 35 0.84 -11.82 -5.02
CA PRO A 35 1.05 -11.58 -3.61
C PRO A 35 0.26 -12.62 -2.80
N VAL A 36 0.97 -13.62 -2.27
CA VAL A 36 0.37 -14.82 -1.66
C VAL A 36 -0.62 -14.49 -0.53
N TYR A 37 -0.36 -13.42 0.22
CA TYR A 37 -1.16 -13.02 1.38
C TYR A 37 -2.25 -11.97 1.10
N ASP A 38 -2.29 -11.44 -0.12
CA ASP A 38 -3.23 -10.37 -0.51
C ASP A 38 -4.39 -10.87 -1.37
N MET A 39 -4.52 -12.20 -1.52
CA MET A 39 -5.54 -12.83 -2.35
C MET A 39 -6.51 -13.66 -1.51
N GLY A 40 -7.69 -13.95 -2.07
CA GLY A 40 -8.67 -14.85 -1.47
C GLY A 40 -9.21 -14.39 -0.11
N ALA A 41 -9.57 -15.35 0.74
CA ALA A 41 -10.22 -15.06 2.02
C ALA A 41 -9.29 -14.34 3.02
N SER A 42 -7.99 -14.65 3.00
CA SER A 42 -7.00 -13.96 3.84
C SER A 42 -6.80 -12.52 3.37
N GLY A 43 -6.60 -12.30 2.08
CA GLY A 43 -6.47 -10.96 1.49
C GLY A 43 -7.67 -10.07 1.77
N LEU A 44 -8.89 -10.55 1.50
CA LEU A 44 -10.11 -9.81 1.79
C LEU A 44 -10.23 -9.50 3.30
N GLY A 45 -9.98 -10.47 4.17
CA GLY A 45 -10.04 -10.24 5.62
C GLY A 45 -9.00 -9.21 6.11
N GLN A 46 -7.79 -9.20 5.53
CA GLN A 46 -6.78 -8.17 5.81
C GLN A 46 -7.24 -6.79 5.32
N MET A 47 -7.81 -6.71 4.11
CA MET A 47 -8.36 -5.46 3.57
C MET A 47 -9.50 -4.92 4.44
N LEU A 48 -10.41 -5.78 4.91
CA LEU A 48 -11.49 -5.38 5.81
C LEU A 48 -10.98 -4.85 7.17
N ARG A 49 -9.86 -5.38 7.69
CA ARG A 49 -9.18 -4.81 8.87
C ARG A 49 -8.59 -3.42 8.55
N ARG A 50 -8.00 -3.24 7.37
CA ARG A 50 -7.44 -1.95 6.91
C ARG A 50 -8.51 -0.86 6.76
N LEU A 51 -9.72 -1.22 6.31
CA LEU A 51 -10.85 -0.29 6.19
C LEU A 51 -11.18 0.42 7.51
N GLN A 52 -10.89 -0.19 8.66
CA GLN A 52 -11.29 0.33 9.97
C GLN A 52 -10.50 1.57 10.43
N SER A 53 -9.37 1.89 9.79
CA SER A 53 -8.47 2.92 10.30
C SER A 53 -7.72 3.67 9.20
N ALA A 54 -7.17 4.84 9.54
CA ALA A 54 -6.25 5.62 8.73
C ALA A 54 -4.79 5.44 9.16
N LYS A 55 -4.46 4.33 9.85
CA LYS A 55 -3.11 4.05 10.33
C LYS A 55 -2.10 4.08 9.19
N SER A 56 -1.02 4.83 9.38
CA SER A 56 0.09 4.85 8.45
C SER A 56 1.43 5.10 9.14
N ALA A 57 2.47 4.43 8.67
CA ALA A 57 3.82 4.52 9.22
C ALA A 57 4.88 4.52 8.10
N MET A 58 5.97 5.23 8.33
CA MET A 58 7.13 5.25 7.45
C MET A 58 8.36 4.83 8.23
N HIS A 59 8.95 3.70 7.86
CA HIS A 59 10.25 3.26 8.33
C HIS A 59 11.33 3.80 7.39
N THR A 60 12.44 4.29 7.93
CA THR A 60 13.50 4.94 7.14
C THR A 60 14.83 4.24 7.40
N GLY A 61 15.61 4.01 6.35
CA GLY A 61 16.94 3.39 6.40
C GLY A 61 17.76 3.86 5.21
N ALA A 62 19.00 3.39 5.04
CA ALA A 62 19.83 3.87 3.94
C ALA A 62 19.71 2.98 2.71
N HIS A 63 19.67 1.65 2.92
CA HIS A 63 19.85 0.64 1.90
C HIS A 63 18.68 -0.38 1.86
N PRO A 64 18.45 -1.06 0.73
CA PRO A 64 17.58 -2.24 0.69
C PRO A 64 18.17 -3.38 1.52
N ASP A 65 17.51 -3.86 2.58
CA ASP A 65 17.98 -4.86 3.58
C ASP A 65 18.14 -4.32 5.02
N ASP A 66 18.24 -3.00 5.16
CA ASP A 66 18.34 -2.31 6.45
C ASP A 66 17.05 -2.38 7.26
N GLU A 67 15.91 -2.58 6.60
CA GLU A 67 14.61 -2.49 7.25
C GLU A 67 14.48 -3.49 8.40
N ASP A 68 13.81 -3.09 9.48
CA ASP A 68 13.30 -4.06 10.45
C ASP A 68 12.14 -4.83 9.79
N SER A 69 12.46 -5.93 9.11
CA SER A 69 11.49 -6.72 8.34
C SER A 69 10.35 -7.23 9.23
N GLY A 70 10.65 -7.60 10.48
CA GLY A 70 9.66 -8.03 11.46
C GLY A 70 8.66 -6.93 11.81
N LEU A 71 9.17 -5.70 12.02
CA LEU A 71 8.34 -4.52 12.24
C LEU A 71 7.51 -4.17 11.01
N MET A 72 8.08 -4.26 9.80
CA MET A 72 7.35 -3.97 8.56
C MET A 72 6.14 -4.88 8.40
N ALA A 73 6.32 -6.21 8.52
CA ALA A 73 5.21 -7.15 8.45
C ALA A 73 4.19 -6.93 9.58
N TYR A 74 4.64 -6.60 10.80
CA TYR A 74 3.75 -6.29 11.91
C TYR A 74 2.89 -5.04 11.61
N LEU A 75 3.49 -3.94 11.16
CA LEU A 75 2.75 -2.72 10.85
C LEU A 75 1.73 -2.95 9.72
N ALA A 76 2.15 -3.61 8.64
CA ALA A 76 1.30 -3.84 7.48
C ALA A 76 0.18 -4.86 7.73
N ARG A 77 0.49 -6.00 8.37
CA ARG A 77 -0.44 -7.15 8.51
C ARG A 77 -1.14 -7.18 9.87
N ARG A 78 -0.43 -6.89 10.97
CA ARG A 78 -1.03 -6.89 12.32
C ARG A 78 -1.82 -5.63 12.60
N GLU A 79 -1.20 -4.48 12.36
CA GLU A 79 -1.84 -3.19 12.60
C GLU A 79 -2.74 -2.75 11.45
N ALA A 80 -2.71 -3.49 10.32
CA ALA A 80 -3.41 -3.17 9.08
C ALA A 80 -3.10 -1.73 8.60
N ALA A 81 -1.91 -1.23 8.91
CA ALA A 81 -1.48 0.12 8.57
C ALA A 81 -0.97 0.17 7.13
N ARG A 82 -1.10 1.34 6.50
CA ARG A 82 -0.24 1.70 5.36
C ARG A 82 1.18 1.88 5.88
N ALA A 83 2.04 0.88 5.68
CA ALA A 83 3.42 0.91 6.12
C ALA A 83 4.33 1.04 4.91
N THR A 84 5.30 1.96 4.94
CA THR A 84 6.31 2.07 3.88
C THR A 84 7.72 2.04 4.43
N TYR A 85 8.64 1.43 3.67
CA TYR A 85 10.06 1.63 3.85
C TYR A 85 10.57 2.69 2.86
N LEU A 86 11.22 3.73 3.39
CA LEU A 86 11.98 4.71 2.63
C LEU A 86 13.47 4.37 2.76
N SER A 87 14.00 3.75 1.72
CA SER A 87 15.45 3.57 1.56
C SER A 87 16.03 4.83 0.93
N LEU A 88 17.16 5.35 1.42
CA LEU A 88 17.75 6.53 0.79
C LEU A 88 18.28 6.23 -0.62
N ASN A 89 18.88 5.06 -0.81
CA ASN A 89 19.40 4.61 -2.11
C ASN A 89 18.87 3.21 -2.46
N ARG A 90 19.37 2.64 -3.57
CA ARG A 90 18.99 1.30 -4.04
C ARG A 90 20.09 0.25 -3.80
N GLY A 91 21.12 0.57 -3.01
CA GLY A 91 22.19 -0.36 -2.63
C GLY A 91 23.16 -0.69 -3.76
N GLU A 92 23.36 0.24 -4.68
CA GLU A 92 24.13 0.12 -5.92
C GLU A 92 25.62 -0.17 -5.72
N GLY A 93 26.21 0.38 -4.65
CA GLY A 93 27.62 0.22 -4.30
C GLY A 93 27.91 -0.99 -3.40
N GLY A 94 26.90 -1.84 -3.18
CA GLY A 94 27.02 -3.05 -2.36
C GLY A 94 27.72 -4.21 -3.05
N GLN A 95 27.90 -5.30 -2.31
CA GLN A 95 28.32 -6.58 -2.88
C GLN A 95 27.15 -7.27 -3.60
N ASN A 96 27.44 -8.09 -4.59
CA ASN A 96 26.47 -8.94 -5.28
C ASN A 96 26.95 -10.40 -5.20
N VAL A 97 26.31 -11.22 -4.36
CA VAL A 97 26.72 -12.63 -4.19
C VAL A 97 26.13 -13.57 -5.25
N ILE A 98 25.22 -13.09 -6.11
CA ILE A 98 24.50 -13.92 -7.09
C ILE A 98 24.86 -13.61 -8.55
N GLY A 99 25.70 -12.61 -8.81
CA GLY A 99 26.01 -12.17 -10.17
C GLY A 99 27.13 -11.15 -10.23
N GLU A 100 27.39 -10.66 -11.45
CA GLU A 100 28.46 -9.70 -11.75
C GLU A 100 27.94 -8.25 -11.85
N GLU A 101 26.63 -8.04 -11.75
CA GLU A 101 26.03 -6.72 -11.83
C GLU A 101 26.48 -5.84 -10.67
N LEU A 102 26.85 -4.59 -11.00
CA LEU A 102 27.24 -3.54 -10.07
C LEU A 102 26.47 -2.26 -10.42
N PHE A 103 26.50 -1.30 -9.49
CA PHE A 103 25.95 0.04 -9.69
C PHE A 103 24.48 0.02 -10.12
N GLU A 104 24.14 0.61 -11.27
CA GLU A 104 22.75 0.70 -11.75
C GLU A 104 22.12 -0.68 -11.96
N GLY A 105 22.87 -1.64 -12.48
CA GLY A 105 22.40 -3.01 -12.66
C GLY A 105 22.03 -3.68 -11.33
N LEU A 106 22.89 -3.52 -10.32
CA LEU A 106 22.61 -4.02 -8.97
C LEU A 106 21.46 -3.26 -8.30
N GLY A 107 21.34 -1.96 -8.53
CA GLY A 107 20.23 -1.14 -8.05
C GLY A 107 18.88 -1.62 -8.57
N VAL A 108 18.80 -2.06 -9.83
CA VAL A 108 17.59 -2.68 -10.40
C VAL A 108 17.29 -4.01 -9.70
N ILE A 109 18.29 -4.87 -9.52
CA ILE A 109 18.12 -6.16 -8.82
C ILE A 109 17.59 -5.93 -7.41
N ARG A 110 18.26 -5.10 -6.60
CA ARG A 110 17.88 -4.85 -5.20
C ARG A 110 16.54 -4.12 -5.08
N SER A 111 16.16 -3.32 -6.08
CA SER A 111 14.81 -2.74 -6.13
C SER A 111 13.75 -3.83 -6.27
N GLU A 112 13.93 -4.80 -7.18
CA GLU A 112 12.99 -5.91 -7.35
C GLU A 112 13.02 -6.90 -6.18
N GLU A 113 14.16 -7.12 -5.52
CA GLU A 113 14.24 -7.91 -4.28
C GLU A 113 13.41 -7.27 -3.16
N LEU A 114 13.52 -5.95 -3.00
CA LEU A 114 12.78 -5.18 -2.01
C LEU A 114 11.28 -5.16 -2.34
N LEU A 115 10.91 -5.01 -3.62
CA LEU A 115 9.51 -5.10 -4.06
C LEU A 115 8.93 -6.51 -3.86
N GLN A 116 9.71 -7.58 -4.05
CA GLN A 116 9.30 -8.94 -3.71
C GLN A 116 9.08 -9.10 -2.20
N ALA A 117 9.97 -8.56 -1.36
CA ALA A 117 9.78 -8.55 0.09
C ALA A 117 8.49 -7.80 0.49
N ARG A 118 8.23 -6.65 -0.13
CA ARG A 118 7.00 -5.86 0.06
C ARG A 118 5.72 -6.60 -0.33
N ARG A 119 5.73 -7.38 -1.41
CA ARG A 119 4.60 -8.26 -1.80
C ARG A 119 4.29 -9.34 -0.77
N LEU A 120 5.25 -9.71 0.06
CA LEU A 120 5.07 -10.68 1.15
C LEU A 120 4.63 -9.96 2.43
N ASP A 121 5.41 -8.99 2.90
CA ASP A 121 5.12 -8.30 4.16
C ASP A 121 3.92 -7.33 4.09
N GLY A 122 3.53 -6.88 2.90
CA GLY A 122 2.38 -5.98 2.67
C GLY A 122 2.70 -4.49 2.80
N GLY A 123 3.98 -4.12 2.90
CA GLY A 123 4.43 -2.74 2.91
C GLY A 123 4.60 -2.12 1.51
N ASP A 124 4.76 -0.80 1.47
CA ASP A 124 5.11 -0.04 0.27
C ASP A 124 6.62 0.27 0.26
N GLN A 125 7.20 0.50 -0.92
CA GLN A 125 8.60 0.89 -1.06
C GLN A 125 8.76 2.28 -1.67
N HIS A 126 9.66 3.09 -1.11
CA HIS A 126 10.09 4.36 -1.68
C HIS A 126 11.61 4.49 -1.66
N PHE A 127 12.14 5.29 -2.57
CA PHE A 127 13.55 5.63 -2.66
C PHE A 127 13.73 7.14 -2.74
N THR A 128 14.92 7.65 -2.34
CA THR A 128 15.32 9.02 -2.71
C THR A 128 16.16 9.01 -3.98
N ARG A 129 16.68 10.17 -4.39
CA ARG A 129 17.49 10.29 -5.62
C ARG A 129 18.93 9.82 -5.48
N VAL A 130 19.42 9.62 -4.27
CA VAL A 130 20.86 9.38 -4.07
C VAL A 130 21.25 7.94 -4.44
N MET A 131 22.46 7.83 -4.95
CA MET A 131 23.09 6.57 -5.32
C MET A 131 24.00 6.10 -4.19
N ASP A 132 24.00 4.81 -3.89
CA ASP A 132 25.04 4.21 -3.07
C ASP A 132 26.36 4.16 -3.84
N TYR A 133 27.36 4.93 -3.39
CA TYR A 133 28.70 4.98 -3.97
C TYR A 133 29.67 3.97 -3.34
N GLY A 134 29.17 3.08 -2.48
CA GLY A 134 29.95 2.11 -1.74
C GLY A 134 30.22 2.54 -0.29
N PHE A 135 31.11 1.79 0.37
CA PHE A 135 31.31 1.94 1.81
C PHE A 135 31.83 3.32 2.21
N SER A 136 31.04 4.04 3.00
CA SER A 136 31.37 5.34 3.59
C SER A 136 31.75 5.16 5.05
N LYS A 137 32.92 5.66 5.47
CA LYS A 137 33.40 5.46 6.87
C LYS A 137 32.80 6.46 7.85
N THR A 138 32.47 7.65 7.36
CA THR A 138 32.04 8.77 8.21
C THR A 138 30.78 9.41 7.67
N ILE A 139 30.00 10.05 8.56
CA ILE A 139 28.86 10.89 8.16
C ILE A 139 29.30 12.07 7.29
N ASP A 140 30.47 12.67 7.54
CA ASP A 140 30.93 13.84 6.77
C ASP A 140 31.27 13.51 5.32
N GLU A 141 31.72 12.28 5.06
CA GLU A 141 31.87 11.76 3.71
C GLU A 141 30.51 11.62 3.01
N ALA A 142 29.53 11.00 3.68
CA ALA A 142 28.16 10.87 3.18
C ALA A 142 27.51 12.24 2.90
N ARG A 143 27.69 13.21 3.80
CA ARG A 143 27.16 14.58 3.65
C ARG A 143 27.68 15.28 2.39
N ARG A 144 28.96 15.08 2.07
CA ARG A 144 29.60 15.66 0.88
C ARG A 144 29.12 14.97 -0.39
N ASN A 145 29.10 13.64 -0.40
CA ASN A 145 28.78 12.87 -1.61
C ASN A 145 27.29 12.92 -1.97
N TRP A 146 26.40 12.96 -0.98
CA TRP A 146 24.96 12.99 -1.20
C TRP A 146 24.33 14.39 -1.17
N GLU A 147 25.12 15.41 -0.81
CA GLU A 147 24.64 16.76 -0.52
C GLU A 147 23.46 16.75 0.48
N GLU A 148 23.76 16.80 1.78
CA GLU A 148 22.79 16.64 2.88
C GLU A 148 21.43 17.33 2.65
N ARG A 149 21.44 18.58 2.16
CA ARG A 149 20.22 19.35 1.92
C ARG A 149 19.32 18.74 0.84
N GLN A 150 19.88 18.12 -0.20
CA GLN A 150 19.11 17.48 -1.26
C GLN A 150 18.42 16.22 -0.74
N VAL A 151 19.14 15.37 0.01
CA VAL A 151 18.55 14.17 0.61
C VAL A 151 17.46 14.53 1.61
N LEU A 152 17.71 15.55 2.43
CA LEU A 152 16.70 16.06 3.36
C LEU A 152 15.44 16.55 2.62
N ALA A 153 15.59 17.21 1.46
CA ALA A 153 14.47 17.63 0.61
C ALA A 153 13.65 16.41 0.14
N ASP A 154 14.32 15.36 -0.32
CA ASP A 154 13.65 14.14 -0.79
C ASP A 154 12.93 13.39 0.35
N MET A 155 13.53 13.30 1.53
CA MET A 155 12.88 12.71 2.70
C MET A 155 11.64 13.52 3.12
N VAL A 156 11.74 14.85 3.13
CA VAL A 156 10.59 15.74 3.39
C VAL A 156 9.50 15.55 2.35
N ARG A 157 9.87 15.46 1.07
CA ARG A 157 8.94 15.18 -0.03
C ARG A 157 8.23 13.85 0.18
N ALA A 158 8.96 12.77 0.48
CA ALA A 158 8.40 11.45 0.73
C ALA A 158 7.39 11.48 1.89
N ILE A 159 7.72 12.14 3.01
CA ILE A 159 6.81 12.31 4.15
C ILE A 159 5.55 13.09 3.74
N ARG A 160 5.69 14.20 2.99
CA ARG A 160 4.56 15.03 2.55
C ARG A 160 3.64 14.32 1.54
N ILE A 161 4.20 13.48 0.68
CA ILE A 161 3.43 12.68 -0.29
C ILE A 161 2.71 11.53 0.42
N TYR A 162 3.46 10.72 1.18
CA TYR A 162 2.93 9.50 1.81
C TYR A 162 1.98 9.78 2.98
N LYS A 163 2.22 10.91 3.67
CA LYS A 163 1.51 11.40 4.86
C LYS A 163 1.44 10.37 6.01
N PRO A 164 2.59 9.82 6.48
CA PRO A 164 2.59 8.86 7.57
C PRO A 164 2.17 9.51 8.88
N LEU A 165 1.38 8.82 9.71
CA LEU A 165 1.11 9.26 11.09
C LEU A 165 2.35 9.11 11.98
N VAL A 166 3.16 8.09 11.72
CA VAL A 166 4.35 7.73 12.51
C VAL A 166 5.57 7.60 11.59
N VAL A 167 6.71 8.16 12.00
CA VAL A 167 8.02 7.93 11.35
C VAL A 167 8.90 7.13 12.30
N ILE A 168 9.63 6.15 11.76
CA ILE A 168 10.50 5.24 12.52
C ILE A 168 11.88 5.25 11.86
N ALA A 169 12.86 5.88 12.51
CA ALA A 169 14.26 5.83 12.12
C ALA A 169 14.85 4.44 12.38
N ARG A 170 15.49 3.81 11.40
CA ARG A 170 16.26 2.58 11.63
C ARG A 170 17.50 2.84 12.47
N PHE A 171 18.14 3.97 12.24
CA PHE A 171 19.46 4.32 12.76
C PHE A 171 19.41 5.49 13.75
N SER A 172 20.46 5.61 14.56
CA SER A 172 20.57 6.62 15.61
C SER A 172 21.08 7.98 15.12
N GLY A 173 21.79 8.00 14.01
CA GLY A 173 22.51 9.16 13.51
C GLY A 173 23.89 9.36 14.13
N THR A 174 24.44 8.33 14.79
CA THR A 174 25.70 8.40 15.54
C THR A 174 26.72 7.40 15.01
N PRO A 175 28.03 7.54 15.34
CA PRO A 175 29.04 6.56 14.93
C PRO A 175 28.76 5.10 15.32
N ALA A 176 27.85 4.86 16.28
CA ALA A 176 27.41 3.51 16.64
C ALA A 176 26.72 2.76 15.48
N ASP A 177 26.17 3.50 14.50
CA ASP A 177 25.54 2.93 13.31
C ASP A 177 26.58 2.38 12.30
N GLY A 178 27.88 2.64 12.50
CA GLY A 178 28.94 2.09 11.65
C GLY A 178 29.05 2.81 10.30
N HIS A 179 28.29 2.38 9.29
CA HIS A 179 28.39 2.92 7.93
C HIS A 179 27.93 4.38 7.87
N GLY A 180 28.69 5.27 7.23
CA GLY A 180 28.37 6.69 7.06
C GLY A 180 26.99 6.99 6.45
N HIS A 181 26.47 6.11 5.58
CA HIS A 181 25.11 6.20 5.05
C HIS A 181 24.05 5.96 6.13
N HIS A 182 24.26 4.97 7.00
CA HIS A 182 23.41 4.70 8.16
C HIS A 182 23.41 5.88 9.13
N GLN A 183 24.61 6.43 9.42
CA GLN A 183 24.76 7.63 10.25
C GLN A 183 23.99 8.82 9.65
N LEU A 184 24.12 9.07 8.35
CA LEU A 184 23.44 10.19 7.71
C LEU A 184 21.91 9.98 7.68
N SER A 185 21.45 8.77 7.38
CA SER A 185 20.02 8.40 7.40
C SER A 185 19.38 8.62 8.79
N GLY A 186 20.04 8.14 9.85
CA GLY A 186 19.61 8.37 11.23
C GLY A 186 19.64 9.85 11.62
N HIS A 187 20.64 10.61 11.17
CA HIS A 187 20.74 12.05 11.43
C HIS A 187 19.64 12.86 10.73
N LEU A 188 19.33 12.52 9.47
CA LEU A 188 18.36 13.23 8.65
C LEU A 188 16.91 12.94 9.04
N THR A 189 16.61 11.75 9.57
CA THR A 189 15.21 11.36 9.84
C THR A 189 14.50 12.30 10.83
N PRO A 190 15.07 12.67 11.99
CA PRO A 190 14.46 13.66 12.88
C PRO A 190 14.35 15.06 12.25
N LEU A 191 15.31 15.44 11.39
CA LEU A 191 15.24 16.71 10.66
C LEU A 191 14.09 16.72 9.66
N ALA A 192 13.92 15.64 8.90
CA ALA A 192 12.85 15.47 7.93
C ALA A 192 11.47 15.44 8.62
N PHE A 193 11.36 14.74 9.76
CA PHE A 193 10.13 14.70 10.58
C PHE A 193 9.67 16.09 11.00
N ARG A 194 10.59 16.96 11.43
CA ARG A 194 10.27 18.34 11.82
C ARG A 194 10.01 19.25 10.61
N ALA A 195 10.83 19.14 9.56
CA ALA A 195 10.72 19.99 8.37
C ALA A 195 9.48 19.68 7.51
N ALA A 196 8.96 18.45 7.55
CA ALA A 196 7.81 18.06 6.73
C ALA A 196 6.55 18.86 7.03
N GLY A 197 6.35 19.26 8.29
CA GLY A 197 5.23 20.10 8.72
C GLY A 197 5.41 21.61 8.51
N ASP A 198 6.62 22.07 8.20
CA ASP A 198 6.95 23.49 8.07
C ASP A 198 6.89 23.96 6.60
N PRO A 199 5.94 24.83 6.21
CA PRO A 199 5.85 25.34 4.84
C PRO A 199 7.05 26.21 4.41
N ALA A 200 7.85 26.72 5.35
CA ALA A 200 9.07 27.49 5.04
C ALA A 200 10.25 26.58 4.63
N GLN A 201 10.19 25.28 4.99
CA GLN A 201 11.19 24.30 4.56
C GLN A 201 10.82 23.73 3.19
N PHE A 202 11.76 23.83 2.25
CA PHE A 202 11.61 23.36 0.87
C PHE A 202 10.35 23.93 0.18
N PRO A 203 10.24 25.27 0.04
CA PRO A 203 9.05 25.94 -0.50
C PRO A 203 8.75 25.55 -1.96
N GLU A 204 9.72 25.00 -2.69
CA GLU A 204 9.54 24.40 -4.02
C GLU A 204 8.50 23.29 -4.03
N HIS A 205 8.38 22.49 -2.96
CA HIS A 205 7.36 21.44 -2.87
C HIS A 205 5.94 22.01 -2.98
N MET A 206 5.70 23.20 -2.42
CA MET A 206 4.40 23.86 -2.51
C MET A 206 4.08 24.29 -3.94
N ARG A 207 5.09 24.73 -4.70
CA ARG A 207 4.93 25.10 -6.13
C ARG A 207 4.57 23.89 -6.99
N GLU A 208 4.94 22.69 -6.53
CA GLU A 208 4.59 21.41 -7.16
C GLU A 208 3.27 20.81 -6.63
N GLY A 209 2.56 21.53 -5.74
CA GLY A 209 1.29 21.07 -5.17
C GLY A 209 1.42 20.06 -4.02
N ILE A 210 2.62 19.91 -3.44
CA ILE A 210 2.89 19.00 -2.31
C ILE A 210 2.71 19.77 -0.99
N GLU A 211 1.58 19.57 -0.33
CA GLU A 211 1.25 20.23 0.94
C GLU A 211 2.14 19.78 2.12
N PRO A 212 2.36 20.63 3.14
CA PRO A 212 3.06 20.22 4.36
C PRO A 212 2.27 19.14 5.09
N TRP A 213 3.00 18.25 5.74
CA TRP A 213 2.43 17.20 6.57
C TRP A 213 3.33 16.98 7.77
N GLN A 214 2.77 17.10 8.97
CA GLN A 214 3.48 16.84 10.20
C GLN A 214 3.10 15.44 10.71
N PRO A 215 3.99 14.44 10.64
CA PRO A 215 3.77 13.19 11.35
C PRO A 215 3.67 13.45 12.86
N LEU A 216 2.92 12.61 13.56
CA LEU A 216 2.57 12.82 14.97
C LEU A 216 3.57 12.20 15.93
N LYS A 217 4.30 11.16 15.52
CA LYS A 217 5.32 10.53 16.36
C LYS A 217 6.56 10.15 15.58
N LEU A 218 7.70 10.25 16.26
CA LEU A 218 9.00 9.82 15.78
C LEU A 218 9.57 8.79 16.75
N TYR A 219 9.86 7.59 16.23
CA TYR A 219 10.58 6.55 16.95
C TYR A 219 11.96 6.32 16.33
N ARG A 220 12.85 5.73 17.13
CA ARG A 220 14.11 5.12 16.69
C ARG A 220 14.09 3.64 17.01
N GLY A 221 14.31 2.78 16.03
CA GLY A 221 14.49 1.35 16.23
C GLY A 221 15.72 1.07 17.09
N GLN A 222 15.66 0.03 17.94
CA GLN A 222 16.87 -0.52 18.53
C GLN A 222 17.56 -1.35 17.44
N GLY A 223 18.67 -0.83 16.93
CA GLY A 223 19.50 -1.52 15.94
C GLY A 223 20.04 -2.87 16.41
N PHE A 224 20.95 -3.45 15.64
CA PHE A 224 21.57 -4.75 15.97
C PHE A 224 22.45 -4.71 17.24
N ARG A 225 22.84 -3.52 17.70
CA ARG A 225 23.58 -3.32 18.95
C ARG A 225 22.74 -2.45 19.89
N PRO A 226 22.06 -3.03 20.89
CA PRO A 226 21.35 -2.24 21.86
C PRO A 226 22.35 -1.39 22.64
N GLU A 227 22.38 -0.08 22.38
CA GLU A 227 22.85 0.91 23.36
C GLU A 227 22.05 0.62 24.63
N GLY A 228 22.70 0.40 25.77
CA GLY A 228 22.13 -0.23 26.98
C GLY A 228 20.86 0.39 27.61
N ALA A 229 20.21 1.36 26.95
CA ALA A 229 18.87 1.83 27.26
C ALA A 229 17.80 0.82 26.84
N GLN A 230 16.87 0.52 27.75
CA GLN A 230 15.70 -0.30 27.44
C GLN A 230 14.77 0.44 26.45
N PRO A 231 14.17 -0.25 25.46
CA PRO A 231 13.25 0.36 24.53
C PRO A 231 12.00 0.87 25.26
N SER A 232 11.46 2.02 24.83
CA SER A 232 10.20 2.54 25.37
C SER A 232 8.99 1.73 24.89
N LEU A 233 9.13 1.03 23.77
CA LEU A 233 8.11 0.16 23.19
C LEU A 233 8.74 -1.11 22.63
N VAL A 234 8.15 -2.26 22.96
CA VAL A 234 8.54 -3.58 22.43
C VAL A 234 7.32 -4.23 21.81
N LEU A 235 7.37 -4.44 20.50
CA LEU A 235 6.30 -5.10 19.75
C LEU A 235 6.66 -6.56 19.54
N ASN A 236 5.74 -7.47 19.89
CA ASN A 236 5.89 -8.88 19.56
C ASN A 236 5.51 -9.11 18.09
N THR A 237 6.51 -9.22 17.22
CA THR A 237 6.36 -9.50 15.79
C THR A 237 6.10 -10.98 15.50
N GLY A 238 6.36 -11.87 16.46
CA GLY A 238 6.11 -13.31 16.36
C GLY A 238 4.66 -13.74 16.66
N ILE A 239 3.70 -12.81 16.66
CA ILE A 239 2.27 -13.14 16.86
C ILE A 239 1.76 -13.91 15.64
N TYR A 240 1.10 -15.04 15.88
CA TYR A 240 0.42 -15.85 14.88
C TYR A 240 -0.91 -15.20 14.44
N ASP A 241 -1.12 -15.03 13.14
CA ASP A 241 -2.40 -14.58 12.59
C ASP A 241 -3.22 -15.78 12.11
N PRO A 242 -4.36 -16.09 12.75
CA PRO A 242 -5.18 -17.25 12.37
C PRO A 242 -5.81 -17.12 10.98
N LEU A 243 -5.96 -15.90 10.47
CA LEU A 243 -6.49 -15.68 9.12
C LEU A 243 -5.45 -16.01 8.04
N ILE A 244 -4.17 -15.70 8.31
CA ILE A 244 -3.07 -15.96 7.37
C ILE A 244 -2.52 -17.38 7.54
N GLY A 245 -2.56 -17.93 8.75
CA GLY A 245 -1.98 -19.23 9.08
C GLY A 245 -0.48 -19.19 9.36
N ARG A 246 0.09 -18.00 9.56
CA ARG A 246 1.51 -17.75 9.85
C ARG A 246 1.66 -16.59 10.83
N SER A 247 2.80 -16.53 11.52
CA SER A 247 3.18 -15.32 12.27
C SER A 247 3.73 -14.23 11.36
N TYR A 248 3.65 -12.97 11.81
CA TYR A 248 4.19 -11.85 11.04
C TYR A 248 5.71 -11.94 10.90
N PHE A 249 6.40 -12.54 11.86
CA PHE A 249 7.83 -12.80 11.77
C PHE A 249 8.18 -13.86 10.72
N GLU A 250 7.41 -14.96 10.61
CA GLU A 250 7.62 -15.95 9.54
C GLU A 250 7.52 -15.29 8.16
N ILE A 251 6.48 -14.48 7.94
CA ILE A 251 6.29 -13.72 6.69
C ILE A 251 7.44 -12.73 6.46
N ALA A 252 7.87 -12.03 7.51
CA ALA A 252 8.98 -11.09 7.44
C ALA A 252 10.30 -11.76 7.04
N MET A 253 10.58 -12.96 7.55
CA MET A 253 11.82 -13.69 7.24
C MET A 253 11.79 -14.31 5.83
N GLU A 254 10.61 -14.70 5.34
CA GLU A 254 10.41 -15.04 3.92
C GLU A 254 10.70 -13.83 3.02
N GLY A 255 10.22 -12.64 3.41
CA GLY A 255 10.51 -11.37 2.74
C GLY A 255 11.99 -11.00 2.80
N ARG A 256 12.61 -11.11 3.98
CA ARG A 256 14.05 -10.86 4.16
C ARG A 256 14.92 -11.77 3.28
N SER A 257 14.49 -13.02 3.10
CA SER A 257 15.17 -13.98 2.23
C SER A 257 15.07 -13.64 0.74
N GLN A 258 14.30 -12.62 0.34
CA GLN A 258 14.30 -12.09 -1.03
C GLN A 258 15.50 -11.19 -1.33
N HIS A 259 16.23 -10.69 -0.33
CA HIS A 259 17.50 -9.98 -0.50
C HIS A 259 18.63 -10.96 -0.84
N LYS A 260 18.48 -11.67 -1.96
CA LYS A 260 19.34 -12.79 -2.39
C LYS A 260 20.74 -12.30 -2.70
N SER A 261 20.85 -11.13 -3.33
CA SER A 261 22.12 -10.47 -3.65
C SER A 261 22.98 -10.15 -2.41
N GLN A 262 22.36 -10.07 -1.23
CA GLN A 262 23.00 -9.73 0.05
C GLN A 262 23.18 -10.92 1.00
N GLU A 263 22.90 -12.16 0.55
CA GLU A 263 22.99 -13.37 1.38
C GLU A 263 22.11 -13.34 2.65
N MET A 264 20.98 -12.62 2.64
CA MET A 264 20.12 -12.45 3.82
C MET A 264 19.11 -13.59 4.01
N GLY A 265 19.42 -14.80 3.54
CA GLY A 265 18.60 -15.98 3.77
C GLY A 265 18.53 -16.32 5.25
N VAL A 266 17.32 -16.40 5.81
CA VAL A 266 17.12 -16.55 7.26
C VAL A 266 16.02 -17.55 7.58
N LEU A 267 16.15 -18.21 8.74
CA LEU A 267 15.13 -19.15 9.22
C LEU A 267 13.86 -18.43 9.68
N GLU A 268 12.71 -18.98 9.31
CA GLU A 268 11.39 -18.52 9.74
C GLU A 268 11.05 -19.06 11.14
N LEU A 269 11.71 -18.51 12.16
CA LEU A 269 11.52 -18.96 13.54
C LEU A 269 10.09 -18.69 14.03
N ARG A 270 9.59 -19.62 14.85
CA ARG A 270 8.26 -19.53 15.48
C ARG A 270 8.36 -19.09 16.94
N GLY A 271 7.27 -18.52 17.45
CA GLY A 271 7.16 -18.04 18.82
C GLY A 271 7.48 -16.55 18.95
N ARG A 272 7.69 -16.07 20.18
CA ARG A 272 7.86 -14.65 20.47
C ARG A 272 9.13 -14.10 19.82
N GLN A 273 8.95 -13.10 18.95
CA GLN A 273 10.01 -12.33 18.30
C GLN A 273 9.71 -10.85 18.54
N ASN A 274 10.71 -10.00 18.71
CA ASN A 274 10.49 -8.62 19.16
C ASN A 274 11.18 -7.60 18.27
N SER A 275 10.47 -6.51 18.00
CA SER A 275 11.06 -5.26 17.50
C SER A 275 10.95 -4.21 18.60
N GLY A 276 12.11 -3.72 19.06
CA GLY A 276 12.21 -2.70 20.09
C GLY A 276 12.42 -1.32 19.50
N MET A 277 11.79 -0.30 20.08
CA MET A 277 11.96 1.09 19.65
C MET A 277 11.89 2.08 20.81
N THR A 278 12.47 3.25 20.60
CA THR A 278 12.51 4.37 21.54
C THR A 278 11.76 5.56 20.95
N LEU A 279 10.78 6.08 21.67
CA LEU A 279 10.07 7.31 21.31
C LEU A 279 11.02 8.50 21.44
N LEU A 280 11.22 9.25 20.36
CA LEU A 280 12.06 10.44 20.34
C LEU A 280 11.23 11.72 20.46
N GLU A 281 10.15 11.82 19.68
CA GLU A 281 9.26 12.98 19.68
C GLU A 281 7.81 12.53 19.52
N SER A 282 6.89 13.22 20.20
CA SER A 282 5.44 13.00 20.06
C SER A 282 4.69 14.32 20.09
N LYS A 283 3.77 14.48 19.14
CA LYS A 283 2.74 15.52 19.06
C LYS A 283 1.34 14.95 19.32
N ALA A 284 1.25 13.64 19.60
CA ALA A 284 0.01 12.95 19.93
C ALA A 284 -0.35 13.12 21.42
N ALA A 285 -1.52 12.64 21.83
CA ALA A 285 -1.89 12.62 23.24
C ALA A 285 -0.87 11.78 24.05
N LYS A 286 -0.50 12.25 25.25
CA LYS A 286 0.46 11.56 26.11
C LYS A 286 -0.14 10.23 26.58
N VAL A 287 0.67 9.17 26.51
CA VAL A 287 0.33 7.83 27.00
C VAL A 287 1.40 7.43 28.02
N GLU A 288 0.99 6.87 29.17
CA GLU A 288 1.93 6.49 30.23
C GLU A 288 2.82 5.32 29.81
N LYS A 289 2.24 4.32 29.15
CA LYS A 289 2.95 3.16 28.63
C LYS A 289 2.35 2.75 27.29
N GLU A 290 3.16 2.86 26.24
CA GLU A 290 2.74 2.51 24.89
C GLU A 290 2.78 0.98 24.69
N THR A 291 1.81 0.50 23.94
CA THR A 291 1.65 -0.89 23.47
C THR A 291 1.56 -0.96 21.95
N SER A 292 1.30 0.17 21.28
CA SER A 292 1.36 0.36 19.84
C SER A 292 2.03 1.69 19.50
N VAL A 293 2.65 1.76 18.32
CA VAL A 293 3.17 3.04 17.78
C VAL A 293 2.06 4.08 17.56
N PHE A 294 0.80 3.63 17.47
CA PHE A 294 -0.36 4.48 17.22
C PHE A 294 -1.07 4.96 18.51
N ASP A 295 -0.64 4.54 19.70
CA ASP A 295 -1.33 4.90 20.95
C ASP A 295 -1.40 6.43 21.13
N GLY A 296 -2.53 6.97 21.58
CA GLY A 296 -2.72 8.43 21.70
C GLY A 296 -3.00 9.16 20.37
N ILE A 297 -3.13 8.42 19.26
CA ILE A 297 -3.61 8.92 17.97
C ILE A 297 -5.00 8.33 17.70
N ASP A 298 -6.00 9.16 17.44
CA ASP A 298 -7.28 8.68 16.91
C ASP A 298 -7.09 8.30 15.44
N THR A 299 -6.96 6.99 15.20
CA THR A 299 -6.73 6.42 13.88
C THR A 299 -8.01 5.92 13.21
N SER A 300 -9.17 6.11 13.81
CA SER A 300 -10.45 5.74 13.19
C SER A 300 -10.70 6.52 11.89
N ILE A 301 -11.65 6.06 11.06
CA ILE A 301 -12.12 6.84 9.90
C ILE A 301 -12.68 8.19 10.38
N THR A 302 -13.39 8.22 11.51
CA THR A 302 -13.85 9.47 12.13
C THR A 302 -12.70 10.38 12.55
N GLY A 303 -11.59 9.79 13.00
CA GLY A 303 -10.36 10.49 13.39
C GLY A 303 -9.70 11.27 12.25
N ILE A 304 -9.99 10.94 10.98
CA ILE A 304 -9.50 11.70 9.80
C ILE A 304 -9.86 13.19 9.92
N ALA A 305 -11.02 13.53 10.50
CA ALA A 305 -11.41 14.91 10.73
C ALA A 305 -10.39 15.64 11.63
N ALA A 306 -10.00 15.04 12.77
CA ALA A 306 -9.00 15.61 13.66
C ALA A 306 -7.60 15.63 13.02
N LEU A 307 -7.18 14.52 12.39
CA LEU A 307 -5.87 14.39 11.72
C LEU A 307 -5.64 15.43 10.62
N THR A 308 -6.71 15.88 9.97
CA THR A 308 -6.65 16.86 8.88
C THR A 308 -7.13 18.25 9.29
N ASN A 309 -7.31 18.48 10.59
CA ASN A 309 -7.84 19.71 11.17
C ASN A 309 -9.12 20.18 10.46
N ASN A 310 -10.03 19.25 10.15
CA ASN A 310 -11.27 19.51 9.46
C ASN A 310 -12.46 19.50 10.43
N SER A 311 -13.05 20.68 10.63
CA SER A 311 -14.19 20.88 11.51
C SER A 311 -15.54 21.02 10.77
N GLU A 312 -15.59 20.73 9.46
CA GLU A 312 -16.81 20.78 8.66
C GLU A 312 -17.80 19.68 9.12
N GLU A 313 -18.98 20.08 9.56
CA GLU A 313 -20.00 19.15 10.07
C GLU A 313 -20.46 18.12 9.04
N PRO A 314 -20.74 18.49 7.76
CA PRO A 314 -21.08 17.51 6.73
C PRO A 314 -20.01 16.44 6.55
N PHE A 315 -18.72 16.82 6.61
CA PHE A 315 -17.60 15.89 6.46
C PHE A 315 -17.56 14.89 7.63
N ARG A 316 -17.69 15.37 8.87
CA ARG A 316 -17.73 14.50 10.06
C ARG A 316 -18.87 13.48 10.01
N GLN A 317 -20.06 13.91 9.61
CA GLN A 317 -21.22 13.02 9.47
C GLN A 317 -20.98 11.94 8.43
N LYS A 318 -20.36 12.29 7.29
CA LYS A 318 -20.01 11.32 6.24
C LYS A 318 -18.94 10.33 6.71
N LEU A 319 -17.93 10.78 7.46
CA LEU A 319 -16.93 9.88 8.06
C LEU A 319 -17.54 8.92 9.08
N ALA A 320 -18.49 9.38 9.91
CA ALA A 320 -19.19 8.52 10.87
C ALA A 320 -20.03 7.43 10.17
N ALA A 321 -20.74 7.78 9.09
CA ALA A 321 -21.47 6.81 8.29
C ALA A 321 -20.54 5.79 7.60
N LEU A 322 -19.38 6.25 7.12
CA LEU A 322 -18.36 5.42 6.51
C LEU A 322 -17.72 4.44 7.52
N GLN A 323 -17.41 4.92 8.74
CA GLN A 323 -16.91 4.10 9.86
C GLN A 323 -17.89 2.98 10.20
N ALA A 324 -19.17 3.31 10.41
CA ALA A 324 -20.19 2.33 10.73
C ALA A 324 -20.33 1.25 9.62
N THR A 325 -20.20 1.64 8.36
CA THR A 325 -20.26 0.69 7.23
C THR A 325 -19.01 -0.18 7.13
N ALA A 326 -17.81 0.35 7.46
CA ALA A 326 -16.60 -0.45 7.55
C ALA A 326 -16.71 -1.51 8.66
N GLU A 327 -17.23 -1.13 9.83
CA GLU A 327 -17.44 -2.04 10.96
C GLU A 327 -18.47 -3.13 10.64
N GLU A 328 -19.56 -2.75 9.97
CA GLU A 328 -20.57 -3.68 9.47
C GLU A 328 -19.96 -4.70 8.49
N ALA A 329 -19.15 -4.25 7.53
CA ALA A 329 -18.50 -5.13 6.56
C ALA A 329 -17.59 -6.16 7.23
N LEU A 330 -16.77 -5.74 8.20
CA LEU A 330 -15.90 -6.65 8.94
C LEU A 330 -16.69 -7.65 9.79
N ARG A 331 -17.73 -7.19 10.48
CA ARG A 331 -18.59 -8.04 11.33
C ARG A 331 -19.42 -9.05 10.52
N SER A 332 -19.83 -8.68 9.30
CA SER A 332 -20.63 -9.52 8.41
C SER A 332 -19.78 -10.42 7.50
N TYR A 333 -18.45 -10.39 7.62
CA TYR A 333 -17.56 -11.17 6.79
C TYR A 333 -17.68 -12.68 7.07
N ASP A 334 -17.98 -13.43 6.01
CA ASP A 334 -18.01 -14.89 5.99
C ASP A 334 -17.04 -15.36 4.90
N ALA A 335 -15.94 -16.00 5.29
CA ALA A 335 -14.90 -16.44 4.37
C ALA A 335 -15.40 -17.44 3.30
N MET A 336 -16.50 -18.14 3.59
CA MET A 336 -17.12 -19.11 2.67
C MET A 336 -18.26 -18.50 1.84
N ALA A 337 -18.64 -17.25 2.12
CA ALA A 337 -19.67 -16.53 1.39
C ALA A 337 -19.36 -15.01 1.34
N PRO A 338 -18.20 -14.61 0.77
CA PRO A 338 -17.77 -13.21 0.75
C PRO A 338 -18.70 -12.31 -0.07
N GLU A 339 -19.50 -12.86 -0.99
CA GLU A 339 -20.47 -12.12 -1.79
C GLU A 339 -21.55 -11.44 -0.92
N LYS A 340 -21.82 -11.95 0.30
CA LYS A 340 -22.81 -11.37 1.23
C LYS A 340 -22.49 -9.92 1.61
N ILE A 341 -21.20 -9.54 1.63
CA ILE A 341 -20.78 -8.18 2.01
C ILE A 341 -20.66 -7.22 0.82
N VAL A 342 -20.86 -7.68 -0.42
CA VAL A 342 -20.82 -6.85 -1.63
C VAL A 342 -21.73 -5.61 -1.54
N PRO A 343 -23.01 -5.70 -1.10
CA PRO A 343 -23.86 -4.52 -0.95
C PRO A 343 -23.36 -3.52 0.11
N ILE A 344 -22.73 -4.02 1.18
CA ILE A 344 -22.17 -3.20 2.27
C ILE A 344 -20.96 -2.43 1.74
N LEU A 345 -20.06 -3.12 1.04
CA LEU A 345 -18.86 -2.52 0.46
C LEU A 345 -19.18 -1.51 -0.65
N ALA A 346 -20.18 -1.78 -1.49
CA ALA A 346 -20.66 -0.84 -2.50
C ALA A 346 -21.22 0.45 -1.87
N ARG A 347 -21.94 0.32 -0.74
CA ARG A 347 -22.40 1.47 0.05
C ARG A 347 -21.22 2.25 0.63
N GLY A 348 -20.23 1.57 1.20
CA GLY A 348 -19.02 2.20 1.74
C GLY A 348 -18.21 2.96 0.69
N TYR A 349 -18.05 2.40 -0.52
CA TYR A 349 -17.43 3.09 -1.66
C TYR A 349 -18.15 4.41 -1.98
N LYS A 350 -19.49 4.38 -2.02
CA LYS A 350 -20.30 5.58 -2.28
C LYS A 350 -20.22 6.60 -1.16
N GLN A 351 -20.24 6.16 0.10
CA GLN A 351 -20.05 7.04 1.24
C GLN A 351 -18.67 7.71 1.24
N ALA A 352 -17.61 6.98 0.83
CA ALA A 352 -16.28 7.57 0.66
C ALA A 352 -16.25 8.61 -0.47
N GLU A 353 -16.91 8.34 -1.59
CA GLU A 353 -17.09 9.32 -2.67
C GLU A 353 -17.81 10.59 -2.17
N GLU A 354 -18.93 10.44 -1.45
CA GLU A 354 -19.66 11.56 -0.86
C GLU A 354 -18.84 12.33 0.18
N ALA A 355 -18.08 11.63 1.03
CA ALA A 355 -17.17 12.25 1.99
C ALA A 355 -16.10 13.09 1.29
N GLU A 356 -15.53 12.61 0.18
CA GLU A 356 -14.57 13.35 -0.63
C GLU A 356 -15.16 14.66 -1.18
N TRP A 357 -16.40 14.59 -1.70
CA TRP A 357 -17.12 15.76 -2.24
C TRP A 357 -17.58 16.74 -1.16
N SER A 358 -17.74 16.28 0.08
CA SER A 358 -18.22 17.12 1.19
C SER A 358 -17.19 18.09 1.76
N THR A 359 -15.93 18.02 1.33
CA THR A 359 -14.84 18.91 1.77
C THR A 359 -14.04 19.49 0.60
N ARG A 360 -13.44 20.68 0.81
CA ARG A 360 -12.46 21.27 -0.12
C ARG A 360 -11.01 21.07 0.33
N LYS A 361 -10.76 20.58 1.55
CA LYS A 361 -9.40 20.42 2.09
C LYS A 361 -8.65 19.29 1.38
N PRO A 362 -7.52 19.55 0.70
CA PRO A 362 -6.85 18.51 -0.09
C PRO A 362 -6.29 17.37 0.78
N THR A 363 -5.77 17.65 1.98
CA THR A 363 -5.38 16.62 2.95
C THR A 363 -6.54 15.71 3.40
N SER A 364 -7.72 16.26 3.67
CA SER A 364 -8.93 15.45 3.97
C SER A 364 -9.32 14.58 2.78
N LYS A 365 -9.27 15.12 1.55
CA LYS A 365 -9.54 14.36 0.33
C LYS A 365 -8.55 13.21 0.14
N PHE A 366 -7.27 13.41 0.45
CA PHE A 366 -6.25 12.36 0.36
C PHE A 366 -6.65 11.11 1.16
N PHE A 367 -6.98 11.27 2.44
CA PHE A 367 -7.36 10.13 3.30
C PHE A 367 -8.65 9.45 2.84
N VAL A 368 -9.65 10.22 2.40
CA VAL A 368 -10.91 9.64 1.93
C VAL A 368 -10.75 8.94 0.58
N ARG A 369 -9.91 9.45 -0.32
CA ARG A 369 -9.56 8.77 -1.57
C ARG A 369 -8.89 7.43 -1.31
N GLN A 370 -8.07 7.33 -0.27
CA GLN A 370 -7.48 6.05 0.15
C GLN A 370 -8.56 5.08 0.62
N LYS A 371 -9.46 5.50 1.51
CA LYS A 371 -10.58 4.64 1.92
C LYS A 371 -11.44 4.23 0.72
N LYS A 372 -11.72 5.15 -0.21
CA LYS A 372 -12.45 4.85 -1.45
C LYS A 372 -11.76 3.76 -2.29
N ALA A 373 -10.44 3.83 -2.44
CA ALA A 373 -9.65 2.83 -3.15
C ALA A 373 -9.67 1.47 -2.44
N GLU A 374 -9.52 1.45 -1.12
CA GLU A 374 -9.60 0.21 -0.33
C GLU A 374 -11.00 -0.41 -0.36
N PHE A 375 -12.07 0.40 -0.31
CA PHE A 375 -13.44 -0.11 -0.48
C PHE A 375 -13.67 -0.68 -1.89
N ALA A 376 -13.09 -0.06 -2.92
CA ALA A 376 -13.14 -0.58 -4.28
C ALA A 376 -12.45 -1.95 -4.39
N GLU A 377 -11.27 -2.08 -3.79
CA GLU A 377 -10.49 -3.31 -3.77
C GLU A 377 -11.19 -4.42 -2.98
N ALA A 378 -11.68 -4.11 -1.77
CA ALA A 378 -12.48 -5.05 -0.97
C ALA A 378 -13.73 -5.51 -1.72
N LEU A 379 -14.44 -4.58 -2.38
CA LEU A 379 -15.64 -4.88 -3.15
C LEU A 379 -15.34 -5.83 -4.31
N GLN A 380 -14.24 -5.60 -5.03
CA GLN A 380 -13.80 -6.47 -6.11
C GLN A 380 -13.48 -7.88 -5.59
N MET A 381 -12.69 -7.97 -4.52
CA MET A 381 -12.32 -9.25 -3.90
C MET A 381 -13.58 -10.01 -3.43
N ALA A 382 -14.50 -9.33 -2.75
CA ALA A 382 -15.75 -9.92 -2.27
C ALA A 382 -16.68 -10.39 -3.38
N ALA A 383 -16.68 -9.69 -4.53
CA ALA A 383 -17.46 -10.06 -5.70
C ALA A 383 -16.82 -11.18 -6.54
N GLY A 384 -15.60 -11.61 -6.20
CA GLY A 384 -14.84 -12.59 -6.96
C GLY A 384 -14.45 -12.10 -8.36
N VAL A 385 -14.33 -10.77 -8.54
CA VAL A 385 -14.04 -10.18 -9.85
C VAL A 385 -12.54 -10.16 -10.10
N VAL A 386 -12.12 -10.84 -11.17
CA VAL A 386 -10.73 -10.82 -11.65
C VAL A 386 -10.71 -10.14 -13.01
N VAL A 387 -9.85 -9.13 -13.16
CA VAL A 387 -9.61 -8.47 -14.45
C VAL A 387 -8.23 -8.88 -14.92
N ASP A 388 -8.19 -9.61 -16.03
CA ASP A 388 -6.96 -9.98 -16.70
C ASP A 388 -6.75 -9.11 -17.93
N ALA A 389 -5.53 -8.63 -18.13
CA ALA A 389 -5.18 -7.75 -19.23
C ALA A 389 -3.86 -8.23 -19.84
N LEU A 390 -3.95 -8.85 -21.01
CA LEU A 390 -2.82 -9.49 -21.67
C LEU A 390 -2.45 -8.74 -22.94
N ALA A 391 -1.19 -8.30 -23.01
CA ALA A 391 -0.61 -7.77 -24.22
C ALA A 391 0.01 -8.89 -25.06
N ASP A 392 -0.02 -8.76 -26.38
CA ASP A 392 0.60 -9.73 -27.31
C ASP A 392 2.14 -9.68 -27.33
N ARG A 393 2.74 -8.69 -26.66
CA ARG A 393 4.19 -8.51 -26.52
C ARG A 393 4.53 -7.78 -25.22
N GLU A 394 5.70 -8.07 -24.68
CA GLU A 394 6.21 -7.46 -23.45
C GLU A 394 6.88 -6.08 -23.66
N MET A 395 7.51 -5.87 -24.82
CA MET A 395 8.25 -4.65 -25.15
C MET A 395 7.57 -3.90 -26.30
N LEU A 396 7.48 -2.58 -26.15
CA LEU A 396 6.88 -1.70 -27.16
C LEU A 396 7.80 -0.52 -27.46
N ASN A 397 8.24 -0.42 -28.71
CA ASN A 397 9.03 0.71 -29.20
C ASN A 397 8.14 1.96 -29.40
N PRO A 398 8.70 3.17 -29.33
CA PRO A 398 7.97 4.39 -29.66
C PRO A 398 7.30 4.31 -31.05
N GLY A 399 6.03 4.71 -31.14
CA GLY A 399 5.22 4.63 -32.36
C GLY A 399 4.71 3.23 -32.74
N ALA A 400 5.18 2.16 -32.08
CA ALA A 400 4.70 0.81 -32.34
C ALA A 400 3.34 0.56 -31.65
N ALA A 401 2.62 -0.45 -32.15
CA ALA A 401 1.34 -0.88 -31.59
C ALA A 401 1.41 -2.33 -31.06
N THR A 402 0.59 -2.62 -30.05
CA THR A 402 0.35 -3.95 -29.47
C THR A 402 -1.14 -4.18 -29.29
N SER A 403 -1.55 -5.44 -29.38
CA SER A 403 -2.91 -5.86 -29.04
C SER A 403 -3.01 -6.16 -27.55
N VAL A 404 -4.06 -5.65 -26.90
CA VAL A 404 -4.37 -5.90 -25.50
C VAL A 404 -5.75 -6.53 -25.39
N GLY A 405 -5.82 -7.77 -24.90
CA GLY A 405 -7.06 -8.44 -24.54
C GLY A 405 -7.35 -8.24 -23.06
N VAL A 406 -8.50 -7.63 -22.74
CA VAL A 406 -8.99 -7.46 -21.37
C VAL A 406 -10.15 -8.42 -21.14
N ARG A 407 -9.98 -9.34 -20.20
CA ARG A 407 -10.99 -10.32 -19.80
C ARG A 407 -11.40 -10.08 -18.37
N VAL A 408 -12.71 -10.10 -18.12
CA VAL A 408 -13.28 -9.99 -16.79
C VAL A 408 -13.90 -11.31 -16.42
N PHE A 409 -13.49 -11.86 -15.29
CA PHE A 409 -14.02 -13.07 -14.69
C PHE A 409 -14.78 -12.74 -13.42
N ALA A 410 -15.84 -13.51 -13.16
CA ALA A 410 -16.58 -13.50 -11.91
C ALA A 410 -17.17 -14.91 -11.71
N ASN A 411 -17.58 -15.21 -10.48
CA ASN A 411 -18.25 -16.48 -10.19
C ASN A 411 -19.58 -16.61 -10.95
N ASP A 412 -19.95 -17.84 -11.28
CA ASP A 412 -21.26 -18.14 -11.85
C ASP A 412 -22.38 -17.66 -10.90
N GLY A 413 -23.37 -16.95 -11.46
CA GLY A 413 -24.44 -16.34 -10.67
C GLY A 413 -24.05 -15.03 -9.96
N SER A 414 -22.85 -14.50 -10.20
CA SER A 414 -22.45 -13.18 -9.69
C SER A 414 -23.44 -12.08 -10.15
N PRO A 415 -23.84 -11.16 -9.26
CA PRO A 415 -24.69 -10.03 -9.64
C PRO A 415 -23.95 -8.97 -10.47
N VAL A 416 -22.65 -9.14 -10.72
CA VAL A 416 -21.81 -8.20 -11.45
C VAL A 416 -22.14 -8.22 -12.94
N LYS A 417 -22.29 -7.02 -13.52
CA LYS A 417 -22.40 -6.82 -14.97
C LYS A 417 -21.32 -5.87 -15.43
N VAL A 418 -20.57 -6.26 -16.46
CA VAL A 418 -19.56 -5.39 -17.08
C VAL A 418 -20.27 -4.45 -18.06
N VAL A 419 -20.31 -3.17 -17.72
CA VAL A 419 -20.97 -2.15 -18.56
C VAL A 419 -20.02 -1.63 -19.63
N LYS A 420 -18.76 -1.38 -19.28
CA LYS A 420 -17.73 -0.87 -20.18
C LYS A 420 -16.35 -1.24 -19.67
N THR A 421 -15.46 -1.54 -20.60
CA THR A 421 -14.03 -1.72 -20.37
C THR A 421 -13.27 -0.61 -21.11
N SER A 422 -12.19 -0.10 -20.52
CA SER A 422 -11.31 0.86 -21.16
C SER A 422 -9.88 0.72 -20.64
N VAL A 423 -8.90 0.90 -21.52
CA VAL A 423 -7.48 0.92 -21.15
C VAL A 423 -7.04 2.37 -20.90
N LYS A 424 -6.49 2.63 -19.72
CA LYS A 424 -5.88 3.93 -19.40
C LYS A 424 -4.44 3.93 -19.93
N ALA A 425 -4.21 4.60 -21.06
CA ALA A 425 -2.90 4.71 -21.67
C ALA A 425 -2.10 5.91 -21.08
N PRO A 426 -0.76 5.87 -21.10
CA PRO A 426 0.08 7.02 -20.79
C PRO A 426 -0.22 8.23 -21.69
N ALA A 427 0.20 9.43 -21.27
CA ALA A 427 0.01 10.64 -22.06
C ALA A 427 0.64 10.49 -23.47
N GLY A 428 -0.11 10.85 -24.51
CA GLY A 428 0.32 10.76 -25.91
C GLY A 428 0.14 9.37 -26.56
N TRP A 429 -0.20 8.34 -25.79
CA TRP A 429 -0.52 7.01 -26.32
C TRP A 429 -1.99 6.96 -26.75
N SER A 430 -2.32 6.10 -27.72
CA SER A 430 -3.71 5.83 -28.11
C SER A 430 -4.13 4.42 -27.72
N ALA A 431 -5.38 4.25 -27.27
CA ALA A 431 -5.99 2.96 -27.00
C ALA A 431 -7.34 2.88 -27.73
N GLU A 432 -7.40 2.13 -28.81
CA GLU A 432 -8.57 2.00 -29.67
C GLU A 432 -9.25 0.66 -29.43
N SER A 433 -10.57 0.64 -29.26
CA SER A 433 -11.30 -0.63 -29.17
C SER A 433 -11.33 -1.30 -30.54
N VAL A 434 -11.02 -2.59 -30.58
CA VAL A 434 -11.02 -3.42 -31.79
C VAL A 434 -11.88 -4.66 -31.57
N SER A 435 -12.26 -5.32 -32.66
CA SER A 435 -12.93 -6.62 -32.60
C SER A 435 -11.99 -7.69 -32.03
N GLU A 436 -12.57 -8.77 -31.51
CA GLU A 436 -11.81 -9.94 -31.10
C GLU A 436 -10.92 -10.45 -32.24
N PRO A 437 -9.62 -10.68 -32.00
CA PRO A 437 -8.73 -11.31 -32.98
C PRO A 437 -9.23 -12.71 -33.33
N GLU A 438 -9.11 -13.10 -34.60
CA GLU A 438 -9.42 -14.47 -35.03
C GLU A 438 -8.59 -15.47 -34.22
N GLN A 439 -9.30 -16.37 -33.52
CA GLN A 439 -8.68 -17.45 -32.77
C GLN A 439 -8.38 -18.62 -33.72
N PRO A 440 -7.19 -19.25 -33.62
CA PRO A 440 -6.94 -20.47 -34.37
C PRO A 440 -7.98 -21.54 -33.99
N PRO A 441 -8.37 -22.42 -34.94
CA PRO A 441 -9.40 -23.42 -34.69
C PRO A 441 -9.03 -24.31 -33.50
N ALA A 442 -9.97 -24.53 -32.58
CA ALA A 442 -9.74 -25.34 -31.39
C ALA A 442 -9.40 -26.79 -31.78
N THR A 443 -8.12 -27.17 -31.69
CA THR A 443 -7.68 -28.54 -31.93
C THR A 443 -7.75 -29.34 -30.63
N GLY A 444 -8.83 -30.11 -30.42
CA GLY A 444 -8.84 -31.21 -29.44
C GLY A 444 -10.07 -31.33 -28.53
N PHE A 445 -10.16 -32.48 -27.86
CA PHE A 445 -11.27 -32.92 -26.99
C PHE A 445 -11.32 -32.22 -25.61
N ARG A 446 -10.51 -31.17 -25.41
CA ARG A 446 -10.51 -30.30 -24.22
C ARG A 446 -10.31 -28.85 -24.69
N PRO A 447 -11.37 -28.12 -25.06
CA PRO A 447 -11.22 -26.72 -25.42
C PRO A 447 -10.61 -25.96 -24.23
N ARG A 448 -9.47 -25.31 -24.44
CA ARG A 448 -8.80 -24.43 -23.46
C ARG A 448 -9.48 -23.04 -23.43
N ASN A 449 -10.81 -23.01 -23.43
CA ASN A 449 -11.53 -21.75 -23.53
C ASN A 449 -11.91 -21.31 -22.12
N GLU A 450 -11.19 -20.35 -21.58
CA GLU A 450 -11.65 -19.59 -20.42
C GLU A 450 -12.95 -18.87 -20.77
N SER A 451 -13.99 -19.05 -19.96
CA SER A 451 -15.27 -18.36 -20.15
C SER A 451 -15.28 -17.07 -19.33
N ALA A 452 -14.87 -15.96 -19.94
CA ALA A 452 -14.94 -14.65 -19.32
C ALA A 452 -16.40 -14.15 -19.28
N LEU A 453 -16.76 -13.41 -18.23
CA LEU A 453 -18.02 -12.65 -18.15
C LEU A 453 -18.07 -11.56 -19.22
N ASN A 454 -16.92 -10.98 -19.54
CA ASN A 454 -16.75 -10.04 -20.64
C ASN A 454 -15.33 -10.14 -21.21
N ALA A 455 -15.21 -10.02 -22.52
CA ALA A 455 -13.95 -9.83 -23.21
C ALA A 455 -14.02 -8.54 -24.04
N SER A 456 -12.98 -7.72 -23.94
CA SER A 456 -12.82 -6.48 -24.68
C SER A 456 -11.40 -6.41 -25.23
N PHE A 457 -11.25 -5.99 -26.49
CA PHE A 457 -9.96 -5.98 -27.16
C PHE A 457 -9.59 -4.56 -27.57
N PHE A 458 -8.31 -4.24 -27.43
CA PHE A 458 -7.77 -2.91 -27.70
C PHE A 458 -6.50 -2.98 -28.52
N LYS A 459 -6.32 -2.01 -29.42
CA LYS A 459 -5.03 -1.71 -30.03
C LYS A 459 -4.42 -0.53 -29.28
N LEU A 460 -3.31 -0.77 -28.59
CA LEU A 460 -2.55 0.25 -27.89
C LEU A 460 -1.38 0.69 -28.76
N THR A 461 -1.26 2.00 -29.04
CA THR A 461 -0.14 2.56 -29.83
C THR A 461 0.68 3.49 -28.95
N ALA A 462 1.98 3.22 -28.85
CA ALA A 462 2.91 4.07 -28.12
C ALA A 462 3.06 5.42 -28.81
N ALA A 463 3.22 6.48 -28.01
CA ALA A 463 3.58 7.79 -28.55
C ALA A 463 4.90 7.70 -29.35
N ALA A 464 5.02 8.46 -30.44
CA ALA A 464 6.25 8.50 -31.24
C ALA A 464 7.46 9.02 -30.44
N ASN A 465 7.20 9.80 -29.39
CA ASN A 465 8.19 10.33 -28.44
C ASN A 465 8.10 9.64 -27.07
N ALA A 466 7.59 8.41 -27.00
CA ALA A 466 7.52 7.67 -25.74
C ALA A 466 8.93 7.48 -25.17
N SER A 467 9.13 7.92 -23.92
CA SER A 467 10.37 7.67 -23.19
C SER A 467 10.49 6.17 -22.85
N PRO A 468 11.72 5.62 -22.80
CA PRO A 468 11.95 4.30 -22.25
C PRO A 468 11.43 4.21 -20.81
N THR A 469 10.91 3.05 -20.42
CA THR A 469 10.59 2.76 -19.02
C THR A 469 11.86 2.87 -18.18
N GLN A 470 11.83 3.67 -17.12
CA GLN A 470 12.95 3.84 -16.20
C GLN A 470 12.63 3.16 -14.86
N PRO A 471 12.96 1.86 -14.69
CA PRO A 471 12.70 1.16 -13.43
C PRO A 471 13.51 1.76 -12.26
N TYR A 472 14.58 2.48 -12.58
CA TYR A 472 15.52 3.05 -11.63
C TYR A 472 15.05 4.37 -11.00
N TRP A 473 14.08 5.11 -11.55
CA TRP A 473 13.70 6.45 -11.07
C TRP A 473 12.26 6.57 -10.54
N LEU A 474 11.62 5.45 -10.18
CA LEU A 474 10.31 5.47 -9.52
C LEU A 474 10.35 6.18 -8.16
#